data_AF-A0A0K2W1X4-F1
#
_entry.id   AF-A0A0K2W1X4-F1
#
_cell.length_a   1.000
_cell.length_b   1.000
_cell.length_c   1.000
_cell.angle_alpha   90.00
_cell.angle_beta   90.00
_cell.angle_gamma   90.00
#
_symmetry.space_group_name_H-M   'P 1'
#
loop_
_entity.id
_entity.type
_entity.pdbx_description
1 polymer ?
#
loop_
_entity_poly.entity_id
_entity_poly.type
_entity_poly.pdbx_seq_one_letter_code
_entity_poly.pdbx_strand_id
1 'polypeptide(L)'
;MGGAGLKNLTGNGARAALAVFNLWLLIRYNRMARYFYRLHRRLPNLSAPVYYTEKVHWRKIFDDDPRFAVLLDKLKSKAFVSRRVPWLTFPPVLWQGADAARIPFDELSAPYIVKCNHGSGMNAIVADPKRVDRAGVVAQMSKHLDRRHGRNLGERSYWRIEPTVFVESLIGADEGYMPTDYKFCVAGGRVVYVLAITGRATILRRGFYDRDWQRLAIAESVDDTSLDIPRPPSFSRMVEAVEALGADFDLLRIDLYEERGEPIFGEFTVYPRSGLFRFDPPSFDLAVSERWDLAQSAYMRDPPSHFARCYKAVLTAAGYFKP
;
A
#
# COMPACT_ATOMS: atom_id res chain seq x y z
N MET A 1 -22.22 -32.99 -11.14
CA MET A 1 -23.60 -32.50 -10.93
C MET A 1 -23.61 -31.29 -9.98
N GLY A 2 -23.37 -30.06 -10.45
CA GLY A 2 -23.33 -28.90 -9.55
C GLY A 2 -23.41 -27.50 -10.16
N GLY A 3 -23.64 -27.37 -11.48
CA GLY A 3 -23.61 -26.07 -12.17
C GLY A 3 -24.94 -25.33 -12.27
N ALA A 4 -26.07 -26.01 -12.07
CA ALA A 4 -27.40 -25.45 -12.34
C ALA A 4 -27.96 -24.59 -11.18
N GLY A 5 -27.56 -24.86 -9.93
CA GLY A 5 -28.15 -24.21 -8.75
C GLY A 5 -27.73 -22.76 -8.51
N LEU A 6 -26.51 -22.38 -8.92
CA LEU A 6 -25.98 -21.03 -8.69
C LEU A 6 -26.51 -19.97 -9.67
N LYS A 7 -27.00 -20.39 -10.85
CA LYS A 7 -27.54 -19.46 -11.87
C LYS A 7 -28.92 -18.89 -11.51
N ASN A 8 -29.62 -19.49 -10.53
CA ASN A 8 -30.98 -19.13 -10.14
C ASN A 8 -31.08 -18.48 -8.75
N LEU A 9 -29.95 -18.09 -8.14
CA LEU A 9 -29.98 -17.43 -6.83
C LEU A 9 -30.54 -16.01 -6.99
N THR A 10 -31.73 -15.77 -6.44
CA THR A 10 -32.32 -14.43 -6.28
C THR A 10 -31.59 -13.67 -5.17
N GLY A 11 -31.79 -12.35 -5.07
CA GLY A 11 -31.04 -11.47 -4.17
C GLY A 11 -30.91 -11.97 -2.72
N ASN A 12 -31.96 -12.55 -2.14
CA ASN A 12 -31.91 -13.11 -0.78
C ASN A 12 -31.10 -14.42 -0.71
N GLY A 13 -31.26 -15.31 -1.67
CA GLY A 13 -30.48 -16.55 -1.74
C GLY A 13 -28.99 -16.30 -1.96
N ALA A 14 -28.65 -15.34 -2.82
CA ALA A 14 -27.28 -14.93 -3.06
C ALA A 14 -26.63 -14.32 -1.80
N ARG A 15 -27.35 -13.47 -1.06
CA ARG A 15 -26.89 -12.93 0.23
C ARG A 15 -26.68 -14.02 1.28
N ALA A 16 -27.57 -15.01 1.36
CA ALA A 16 -27.39 -16.14 2.27
C ALA A 16 -26.15 -16.98 1.92
N ALA A 17 -25.92 -17.25 0.63
CA ALA A 17 -24.72 -17.94 0.17
C ALA A 17 -23.43 -17.18 0.53
N LEU A 18 -23.41 -15.86 0.37
CA LEU A 18 -22.29 -15.00 0.79
C LEU A 18 -22.08 -15.05 2.31
N ALA A 19 -23.14 -15.03 3.12
CA ALA A 19 -23.02 -15.13 4.57
C ALA A 19 -22.39 -16.46 5.02
N VAL A 20 -22.81 -17.59 4.44
CA VAL A 20 -22.21 -18.90 4.70
C VAL A 20 -20.76 -18.93 4.24
N PHE A 21 -20.47 -18.39 3.06
CA PHE A 21 -19.11 -18.30 2.55
C PHE A 21 -18.22 -17.41 3.44
N ASN A 22 -18.75 -16.31 3.97
CA ASN A 22 -18.05 -15.46 4.92
C ASN A 22 -17.68 -16.22 6.19
N LEU A 23 -18.60 -17.04 6.73
CA LEU A 23 -18.33 -17.84 7.91
C LEU A 23 -17.17 -18.82 7.67
N TRP A 24 -17.15 -19.48 6.51
CA TRP A 24 -16.05 -20.32 6.10
C TRP A 24 -14.73 -19.53 5.96
N LEU A 25 -14.76 -18.32 5.36
CA LEU A 25 -13.58 -17.45 5.25
C LEU A 25 -13.05 -17.02 6.61
N LEU A 26 -13.92 -16.69 7.57
CA LEU A 26 -13.53 -16.32 8.93
C LEU A 26 -12.83 -17.48 9.65
N ILE A 27 -13.25 -18.74 9.42
CA ILE A 27 -12.57 -19.92 9.94
C ILE A 27 -11.23 -20.14 9.22
N ARG A 28 -11.24 -20.13 7.89
CA ARG A 28 -10.07 -20.39 7.04
C ARG A 28 -8.96 -19.36 7.22
N TYR A 29 -9.33 -18.10 7.48
CA TYR A 29 -8.44 -16.95 7.68
C TYR A 29 -8.57 -16.39 9.11
N ASN A 30 -8.74 -17.27 10.10
CA ASN A 30 -9.00 -16.92 11.51
C ASN A 30 -8.02 -15.91 12.11
N ARG A 31 -6.73 -16.00 11.77
CA ARG A 31 -5.69 -15.10 12.26
C ARG A 31 -5.96 -13.67 11.78
N MET A 32 -6.29 -13.52 10.49
CA MET A 32 -6.60 -12.24 9.88
C MET A 32 -7.89 -11.65 10.47
N ALA A 33 -8.93 -12.47 10.63
CA ALA A 33 -10.19 -12.07 11.27
C ALA A 33 -9.98 -11.61 12.72
N ARG A 34 -9.13 -12.31 13.49
CA ARG A 34 -8.75 -11.92 14.86
C ARG A 34 -8.00 -10.59 14.94
N TYR A 35 -7.08 -10.32 14.02
CA TYR A 35 -6.41 -9.01 13.97
C TYR A 35 -7.42 -7.90 13.70
N PHE A 36 -8.30 -8.10 12.71
CA PHE A 36 -9.35 -7.14 12.37
C PHE A 36 -10.28 -6.89 13.56
N TYR A 37 -10.79 -7.94 14.22
CA TYR A 37 -11.69 -7.81 15.36
C TYR A 37 -11.07 -7.03 16.53
N ARG A 38 -9.79 -7.27 16.85
CA ARG A 38 -9.11 -6.56 17.95
C ARG A 38 -9.05 -5.06 17.73
N LEU A 39 -8.90 -4.62 16.48
CA LEU A 39 -8.78 -3.21 16.12
C LEU A 39 -10.15 -2.55 15.88
N HIS A 40 -11.01 -3.20 15.10
CA HIS A 40 -12.28 -2.63 14.64
C HIS A 40 -13.46 -2.95 15.57
N ARG A 41 -13.29 -3.87 16.53
CA ARG A 41 -14.34 -4.34 17.47
C ARG A 41 -15.57 -4.92 16.78
N ARG A 42 -15.41 -5.42 15.54
CA ARG A 42 -16.43 -6.13 14.75
C ARG A 42 -15.75 -7.17 13.85
N LEU A 43 -16.48 -8.20 13.44
CA LEU A 43 -15.97 -9.15 12.45
C LEU A 43 -15.99 -8.52 11.04
N PRO A 44 -15.01 -8.83 10.18
CA PRO A 44 -15.02 -8.36 8.80
C PRO A 44 -16.00 -9.17 7.94
N ASN A 45 -16.62 -8.52 6.96
CA ASN A 45 -17.22 -9.20 5.82
C ASN A 45 -16.17 -9.42 4.72
N LEU A 46 -15.54 -10.59 4.73
CA LEU A 46 -14.51 -11.00 3.77
C LEU A 46 -15.09 -11.50 2.44
N SER A 47 -16.37 -11.89 2.42
CA SER A 47 -17.04 -12.41 1.22
C SER A 47 -17.70 -11.33 0.36
N ALA A 48 -18.09 -10.20 0.96
CA ALA A 48 -18.78 -9.11 0.29
C ALA A 48 -18.46 -7.80 1.02
N PRO A 49 -17.20 -7.34 0.96
CA PRO A 49 -16.71 -6.23 1.78
C PRO A 49 -17.45 -4.93 1.49
N VAL A 50 -17.81 -4.20 2.55
CA VAL A 50 -18.50 -2.90 2.47
C VAL A 50 -17.54 -1.78 2.83
N TYR A 51 -16.62 -2.01 3.77
CA TYR A 51 -15.65 -1.01 4.22
C TYR A 51 -14.33 -1.12 3.46
N TYR A 52 -13.60 -0.01 3.31
CA TYR A 52 -12.31 0.01 2.62
C TYR A 52 -11.32 -0.96 3.28
N THR A 53 -11.29 -1.00 4.61
CA THR A 53 -10.45 -1.94 5.36
C THR A 53 -10.79 -3.41 5.07
N GLU A 54 -12.07 -3.75 4.92
CA GLU A 54 -12.49 -5.09 4.49
C GLU A 54 -12.08 -5.38 3.05
N LYS A 55 -12.16 -4.41 2.14
CA LYS A 55 -11.72 -4.55 0.76
C LYS A 55 -10.22 -4.83 0.66
N VAL A 56 -9.39 -4.25 1.52
CA VAL A 56 -7.97 -4.62 1.63
C VAL A 56 -7.79 -6.08 2.03
N HIS A 57 -8.59 -6.58 2.98
CA HIS A 57 -8.58 -7.98 3.38
C HIS A 57 -9.09 -8.92 2.27
N TRP A 58 -10.12 -8.51 1.54
CA TRP A 58 -10.62 -9.21 0.36
C TRP A 58 -9.52 -9.35 -0.71
N ARG A 59 -8.80 -8.26 -1.01
CA ARG A 59 -7.69 -8.27 -1.97
C ARG A 59 -6.62 -9.28 -1.58
N LYS A 60 -6.22 -9.32 -0.30
CA LYS A 60 -5.25 -10.30 0.20
C LYS A 60 -5.66 -11.76 -0.02
N ILE A 61 -6.96 -12.05 0.04
CA ILE A 61 -7.50 -13.40 -0.14
C ILE A 61 -7.59 -13.77 -1.62
N PHE A 62 -8.17 -12.88 -2.43
CA PHE A 62 -8.63 -13.21 -3.78
C PHE A 62 -7.77 -12.60 -4.89
N ASP A 63 -7.42 -11.32 -4.77
CA ASP A 63 -6.85 -10.54 -5.86
C ASP A 63 -5.32 -10.57 -5.82
N ASP A 64 -4.79 -11.55 -6.55
CA ASP A 64 -3.35 -11.87 -6.66
C ASP A 64 -2.81 -11.42 -8.03
N ASP A 65 -3.12 -10.17 -8.42
CA ASP A 65 -2.62 -9.56 -9.65
C ASP A 65 -1.08 -9.65 -9.69
N PRO A 66 -0.48 -10.31 -10.71
CA PRO A 66 0.97 -10.45 -10.79
C PRO A 66 1.70 -9.09 -10.88
N ARG A 67 1.03 -8.04 -11.36
CA ARG A 67 1.58 -6.67 -11.41
C ARG A 67 1.85 -6.11 -10.02
N PHE A 68 1.14 -6.54 -8.98
CA PHE A 68 1.36 -6.07 -7.61
C PHE A 68 2.77 -6.37 -7.11
N ALA A 69 3.35 -7.53 -7.45
CA ALA A 69 4.72 -7.85 -7.05
C ALA A 69 5.74 -6.88 -7.70
N VAL A 70 5.49 -6.44 -8.93
CA VAL A 70 6.34 -5.45 -9.63
C VAL A 70 6.25 -4.09 -8.96
N LEU A 71 5.06 -3.66 -8.56
CA LEU A 71 4.85 -2.38 -7.87
C LEU A 71 5.46 -2.37 -6.46
N LEU A 72 5.29 -3.46 -5.71
CA LEU A 72 5.78 -3.56 -4.33
C LEU A 72 7.31 -3.70 -4.24
N ASP A 73 7.96 -4.18 -5.30
CA ASP A 73 9.41 -4.26 -5.41
C ASP A 73 10.00 -2.86 -5.64
N LYS A 74 10.69 -2.32 -4.63
CA LYS A 74 11.27 -0.96 -4.65
C LYS A 74 12.26 -0.71 -5.79
N LEU A 75 12.85 -1.75 -6.37
CA LEU A 75 13.75 -1.62 -7.53
C LEU A 75 12.96 -1.67 -8.83
N LYS A 76 12.08 -2.67 -9.00
CA LYS A 76 11.32 -2.83 -10.26
C LYS A 76 10.27 -1.75 -10.48
N SER A 77 9.69 -1.23 -9.39
CA SER A 77 8.73 -0.13 -9.43
C SER A 77 9.29 1.14 -10.08
N LYS A 78 10.59 1.43 -9.92
CA LYS A 78 11.25 2.58 -10.56
C LYS A 78 11.19 2.52 -12.09
N ALA A 79 11.35 1.33 -12.65
CA ALA A 79 11.21 1.13 -14.09
C ALA A 79 9.75 1.30 -14.56
N PHE A 80 8.78 0.91 -13.72
CA PHE A 80 7.37 1.19 -13.99
C PHE A 80 7.09 2.70 -13.98
N VAL A 81 7.59 3.43 -12.97
CA VAL A 81 7.47 4.89 -12.85
C VAL A 81 8.08 5.59 -14.06
N SER A 82 9.34 5.27 -14.38
CA SER A 82 10.07 5.94 -15.49
C SER A 82 9.38 5.79 -16.84
N ARG A 83 8.69 4.66 -17.08
CA ARG A 83 7.93 4.45 -18.32
C ARG A 83 6.61 5.22 -18.35
N ARG A 84 5.95 5.38 -17.19
CA ARG A 84 4.61 5.98 -17.11
C ARG A 84 4.66 7.50 -16.92
N VAL A 85 5.59 7.98 -16.11
CA VAL A 85 5.78 9.40 -15.77
C VAL A 85 7.28 9.71 -15.84
N PRO A 86 7.84 9.92 -17.05
CA PRO A 86 9.30 10.02 -17.25
C PRO A 86 9.97 11.19 -16.53
N TRP A 87 9.20 12.24 -16.21
CA TRP A 87 9.70 13.42 -15.49
C TRP A 87 9.71 13.22 -13.96
N LEU A 88 9.02 12.20 -13.44
CA LEU A 88 9.01 11.91 -12.00
C LEU A 88 10.30 11.20 -11.61
N THR A 89 11.08 11.83 -10.75
CA THR A 89 12.37 11.29 -10.30
C THR A 89 12.20 10.43 -9.04
N PHE A 90 13.25 9.70 -8.66
CA PHE A 90 13.35 8.93 -7.42
C PHE A 90 14.81 8.93 -6.98
N PRO A 91 15.12 8.59 -5.71
CA PRO A 91 16.49 8.58 -5.24
C PRO A 91 17.38 7.67 -6.10
N PRO A 92 18.57 8.14 -6.53
CA PRO A 92 19.52 7.33 -7.30
C PRO A 92 19.88 6.03 -6.57
N VAL A 93 19.89 4.90 -7.29
CA VAL A 93 20.42 3.62 -6.77
C VAL A 93 21.92 3.63 -6.98
N LEU A 94 22.68 3.63 -5.88
CA LEU A 94 24.14 3.66 -5.90
C LEU A 94 24.73 2.25 -6.01
N TRP A 95 24.03 1.24 -5.48
CA TRP A 95 24.45 -0.16 -5.51
C TRP A 95 23.25 -1.08 -5.28
N GLN A 96 23.30 -2.31 -5.80
CA GLN A 96 22.34 -3.38 -5.47
C GLN A 96 23.02 -4.75 -5.56
N GLY A 97 22.56 -5.71 -4.74
CA GLY A 97 23.09 -7.07 -4.74
C GLY A 97 22.25 -8.03 -3.89
N ALA A 98 22.52 -9.33 -4.06
CA ALA A 98 21.87 -10.39 -3.29
C ALA A 98 22.52 -10.63 -1.92
N ASP A 99 23.74 -10.13 -1.70
CA ASP A 99 24.52 -10.34 -0.48
C ASP A 99 24.90 -8.99 0.14
N ALA A 100 24.41 -8.73 1.35
CA ALA A 100 24.70 -7.51 2.09
C ALA A 100 26.19 -7.36 2.44
N ALA A 101 26.95 -8.45 2.56
CA ALA A 101 28.39 -8.39 2.81
C ALA A 101 29.17 -7.80 1.63
N ARG A 102 28.54 -7.67 0.45
CA ARG A 102 29.14 -7.10 -0.77
C ARG A 102 28.87 -5.60 -0.95
N ILE A 103 28.21 -4.94 0.01
CA ILE A 103 28.02 -3.48 -0.04
C ILE A 103 29.40 -2.79 -0.04
N PRO A 104 29.72 -1.97 -1.05
CA PRO A 104 31.03 -1.32 -1.15
C PRO A 104 31.07 -0.03 -0.31
N PHE A 105 31.05 -0.17 1.02
CA PHE A 105 30.96 0.97 1.95
C PHE A 105 32.03 2.05 1.72
N ASP A 106 33.23 1.67 1.26
CA ASP A 106 34.36 2.58 1.02
C ASP A 106 34.24 3.35 -0.31
N GLU A 107 33.42 2.89 -1.24
CA GLU A 107 33.21 3.53 -2.55
C GLU A 107 31.97 4.44 -2.55
N LEU A 108 31.10 4.32 -1.55
CA LEU A 108 29.84 5.03 -1.46
C LEU A 108 30.00 6.39 -0.78
N SER A 109 29.52 7.44 -1.45
CA SER A 109 29.43 8.78 -0.88
C SER A 109 28.18 8.92 -0.02
N ALA A 110 28.37 9.17 1.27
CA ALA A 110 27.28 9.48 2.21
C ALA A 110 26.72 10.90 1.98
N PRO A 111 25.47 11.16 2.38
CA PRO A 111 24.56 10.24 3.06
C PRO A 111 23.77 9.33 2.12
N TYR A 112 23.56 8.10 2.56
CA TYR A 112 22.76 7.11 1.85
C TYR A 112 21.92 6.26 2.79
N ILE A 113 20.98 5.53 2.22
CA ILE A 113 20.13 4.57 2.93
C ILE A 113 20.27 3.20 2.29
N VAL A 114 20.54 2.20 3.13
CA VAL A 114 20.56 0.80 2.73
C VAL A 114 19.15 0.24 2.95
N LYS A 115 18.59 -0.44 1.96
CA LYS A 115 17.21 -0.93 1.95
C LYS A 115 17.15 -2.36 1.42
N CYS A 116 16.14 -3.12 1.87
CA CYS A 116 15.67 -4.30 1.14
C CYS A 116 14.45 -3.95 0.28
N ASN A 117 14.37 -4.50 -0.92
CA ASN A 117 13.33 -4.16 -1.91
C ASN A 117 11.93 -4.70 -1.58
N HIS A 118 11.84 -5.75 -0.75
CA HIS A 118 10.67 -6.63 -0.66
C HIS A 118 9.84 -6.45 0.62
N GLY A 119 9.86 -5.28 1.25
CA GLY A 119 9.08 -5.08 2.48
C GLY A 119 9.07 -3.66 3.04
N SER A 120 8.59 -3.54 4.27
CA SER A 120 8.49 -2.30 5.04
C SER A 120 9.39 -2.31 6.28
N GLY A 121 9.97 -1.17 6.63
CA GLY A 121 10.87 -1.00 7.78
C GLY A 121 12.20 -1.75 7.66
N MET A 122 12.57 -2.18 6.46
CA MET A 122 13.82 -2.90 6.18
C MET A 122 14.86 -1.94 5.64
N ASN A 123 15.34 -1.04 6.50
CA ASN A 123 16.28 0.01 6.11
C ASN A 123 17.26 0.38 7.23
N ALA A 124 18.41 0.94 6.84
CA ALA A 124 19.41 1.50 7.72
C ALA A 124 20.00 2.77 7.08
N ILE A 125 19.99 3.88 7.83
CA ILE A 125 20.54 5.16 7.36
C ILE A 125 22.04 5.21 7.67
N VAL A 126 22.82 5.66 6.69
CA VAL A 126 24.26 5.92 6.83
C VAL A 126 24.50 7.40 6.54
N ALA A 127 24.56 8.20 7.61
CA ALA A 127 24.78 9.64 7.52
C ALA A 127 26.28 10.00 7.40
N ASP A 128 27.16 9.24 8.06
CA ASP A 128 28.61 9.42 8.02
C ASP A 128 29.28 8.03 7.88
N PRO A 129 30.05 7.77 6.81
CA PRO A 129 30.65 6.47 6.54
C PRO A 129 31.80 6.15 7.49
N LYS A 130 32.32 7.13 8.23
CA LYS A 130 33.34 6.93 9.28
C LYS A 130 32.74 6.50 10.62
N ARG A 131 31.44 6.74 10.82
CA ARG A 131 30.72 6.43 12.07
C ARG A 131 29.76 5.24 11.94
N VAL A 132 29.62 4.70 10.73
CA VAL A 132 28.67 3.61 10.47
C VAL A 132 29.17 2.29 11.07
N ASP A 133 28.28 1.61 11.81
CA ASP A 133 28.46 0.21 12.17
C ASP A 133 28.17 -0.68 10.95
N ARG A 134 29.20 -0.87 10.09
CA ARG A 134 29.09 -1.68 8.87
C ARG A 134 28.62 -3.10 9.17
N ALA A 135 29.18 -3.71 10.22
CA ALA A 135 28.85 -5.07 10.62
C ALA A 135 27.37 -5.16 11.05
N GLY A 136 26.89 -4.17 11.81
CA GLY A 136 25.48 -4.06 12.19
C GLY A 136 24.55 -3.90 10.99
N VAL A 137 24.89 -3.04 10.03
CA VAL A 137 24.13 -2.86 8.79
C VAL A 137 24.05 -4.16 8.00
N VAL A 138 25.19 -4.84 7.78
CA VAL A 138 25.24 -6.12 7.07
C VAL A 138 24.39 -7.17 7.78
N ALA A 139 24.56 -7.35 9.10
CA ALA A 139 23.79 -8.32 9.87
C ALA A 139 22.28 -8.03 9.82
N GLN A 140 21.89 -6.76 9.90
CA GLN A 140 20.49 -6.34 9.80
C GLN A 140 19.92 -6.66 8.42
N MET A 141 20.63 -6.32 7.33
CA MET A 141 20.17 -6.56 5.97
C MET A 141 20.13 -8.06 5.64
N SER A 142 21.13 -8.85 6.03
CA SER A 142 21.11 -10.30 5.86
C SER A 142 19.90 -10.93 6.54
N LYS A 143 19.60 -10.51 7.78
CA LYS A 143 18.38 -10.94 8.50
C LYS A 143 17.09 -10.53 7.79
N HIS A 144 17.09 -9.41 7.07
CA HIS A 144 15.92 -9.01 6.26
C HIS A 144 15.80 -9.86 5.00
N LEU A 145 16.90 -10.14 4.30
CA LEU A 145 16.94 -10.98 3.09
C LEU A 145 16.42 -12.41 3.36
N ASP A 146 16.70 -12.96 4.54
CA ASP A 146 16.21 -14.28 4.98
C ASP A 146 14.71 -14.32 5.28
N ARG A 147 14.04 -13.17 5.33
CA ARG A 147 12.62 -13.07 5.67
C ARG A 147 11.77 -12.92 4.42
N ARG A 148 10.52 -13.37 4.52
CA ARG A 148 9.48 -13.04 3.54
C ARG A 148 8.48 -12.12 4.20
N HIS A 149 8.50 -10.84 3.81
CA HIS A 149 7.58 -9.83 4.32
C HIS A 149 6.12 -10.23 4.06
N GLY A 150 5.19 -9.74 4.86
CA GLY A 150 3.76 -9.96 4.64
C GLY A 150 3.22 -11.34 5.03
N ARG A 151 4.07 -12.35 5.33
CA ARG A 151 3.61 -13.73 5.67
C ARG A 151 2.63 -13.77 6.84
N ASN A 152 2.88 -12.95 7.85
CA ASN A 152 2.05 -12.87 9.06
C ASN A 152 0.71 -12.14 8.85
N LEU A 153 0.61 -11.32 7.79
CA LEU A 153 -0.52 -10.43 7.52
C LEU A 153 -1.31 -10.83 6.25
N GLY A 154 -0.88 -11.90 5.58
CA GLY A 154 -1.52 -12.41 4.35
C GLY A 154 -1.23 -11.58 3.12
N GLU A 155 -0.15 -10.80 3.09
CA GLU A 155 0.19 -9.92 1.96
C GLU A 155 1.00 -10.68 0.91
N ARG A 156 0.30 -11.55 0.20
CA ARG A 156 0.87 -12.58 -0.68
C ARG A 156 1.74 -12.03 -1.80
N SER A 157 1.44 -10.84 -2.34
CA SER A 157 2.21 -10.27 -3.44
C SER A 157 3.67 -9.99 -3.09
N TYR A 158 3.99 -9.72 -1.80
CA TYR A 158 5.39 -9.59 -1.36
C TYR A 158 6.18 -10.91 -1.46
N TRP A 159 5.52 -12.07 -1.40
CA TRP A 159 6.20 -13.37 -1.35
C TRP A 159 6.84 -13.76 -2.69
N ARG A 160 6.42 -13.09 -3.77
CA ARG A 160 6.92 -13.30 -5.14
C ARG A 160 8.10 -12.40 -5.50
N ILE A 161 8.48 -11.50 -4.60
CA ILE A 161 9.59 -10.57 -4.82
C ILE A 161 10.88 -11.29 -4.41
N GLU A 162 11.84 -11.32 -5.32
CA GLU A 162 13.18 -11.80 -5.01
C GLU A 162 13.87 -10.80 -4.08
N PRO A 163 14.27 -11.19 -2.86
CA PRO A 163 14.95 -10.29 -1.94
C PRO A 163 16.26 -9.78 -2.52
N THR A 164 16.43 -8.46 -2.51
CA THR A 164 17.64 -7.77 -2.94
C THR A 164 17.89 -6.62 -1.97
N VAL A 165 19.15 -6.47 -1.58
CA VAL A 165 19.61 -5.30 -0.83
C VAL A 165 20.12 -4.27 -1.82
N PHE A 166 19.85 -3.00 -1.55
CA PHE A 166 20.31 -1.91 -2.39
C PHE A 166 20.58 -0.65 -1.56
N VAL A 167 21.34 0.26 -2.15
CA VAL A 167 21.72 1.54 -1.56
C VAL A 167 21.16 2.65 -2.42
N GLU A 168 20.51 3.62 -1.79
CA GLU A 168 20.04 4.85 -2.43
C GLU A 168 20.66 6.08 -1.76
N SER A 169 20.83 7.16 -2.54
CA SER A 169 21.07 8.48 -1.96
C SER A 169 19.96 8.84 -0.96
N LEU A 170 20.34 9.45 0.16
CA LEU A 170 19.39 9.94 1.14
C LEU A 170 18.86 11.31 0.70
N ILE A 171 17.55 11.53 0.83
CA ILE A 171 16.87 12.78 0.43
C ILE A 171 16.39 13.56 1.65
N GLY A 172 16.06 14.83 1.46
CA GLY A 172 15.48 15.68 2.51
C GLY A 172 16.52 16.25 3.47
N ALA A 173 17.72 16.60 2.95
CA ALA A 173 18.81 17.18 3.74
C ALA A 173 18.36 18.41 4.55
N ASP A 174 17.52 19.27 3.96
CA ASP A 174 16.98 20.48 4.59
C ASP A 174 15.97 20.18 5.73
N GLU A 175 15.44 18.95 5.77
CA GLU A 175 14.53 18.44 6.80
C GLU A 175 15.23 17.41 7.72
N GLY A 176 16.56 17.45 7.82
CA GLY A 176 17.33 16.52 8.66
C GLY A 176 17.22 15.06 8.19
N TYR A 177 17.05 14.85 6.89
CA TYR A 177 16.81 13.56 6.24
C TYR A 177 15.54 12.83 6.70
N MET A 178 14.55 13.62 7.13
CA MET A 178 13.23 13.16 7.51
C MET A 178 12.16 13.92 6.70
N PRO A 179 12.20 13.82 5.34
CA PRO A 179 11.35 14.61 4.48
C PRO A 179 9.87 14.35 4.75
N THR A 180 9.06 15.36 4.44
CA THR A 180 7.61 15.24 4.49
C THR A 180 7.12 14.15 3.53
N ASP A 181 6.31 13.24 4.06
CA ASP A 181 5.85 12.01 3.41
C ASP A 181 4.39 12.19 2.98
N TYR A 182 4.14 12.25 1.67
CA TYR A 182 2.82 12.45 1.08
C TYR A 182 2.30 11.12 0.53
N LYS A 183 1.34 10.51 1.23
CA LYS A 183 0.78 9.21 0.89
C LYS A 183 -0.56 9.38 0.19
N PHE A 184 -0.55 9.32 -1.12
CA PHE A 184 -1.74 9.44 -1.96
C PHE A 184 -2.45 8.10 -2.03
N CYS A 185 -3.72 8.06 -1.65
CA CYS A 185 -4.61 6.94 -1.94
C CYS A 185 -5.33 7.24 -3.25
N VAL A 186 -5.09 6.44 -4.28
CA VAL A 186 -5.63 6.58 -5.62
C VAL A 186 -6.56 5.40 -5.90
N ALA A 187 -7.80 5.67 -6.26
CA ALA A 187 -8.80 4.66 -6.62
C ALA A 187 -9.35 4.95 -8.01
N GLY A 188 -9.34 3.94 -8.90
CA GLY A 188 -9.76 4.11 -10.29
C GLY A 188 -9.06 5.26 -11.02
N GLY A 189 -7.77 5.46 -10.77
CA GLY A 189 -6.99 6.55 -11.36
C GLY A 189 -7.23 7.95 -10.79
N ARG A 190 -7.99 8.12 -9.70
CA ARG A 190 -8.24 9.43 -9.08
C ARG A 190 -7.83 9.45 -7.61
N VAL A 191 -7.23 10.55 -7.16
CA VAL A 191 -6.90 10.75 -5.74
C VAL A 191 -8.18 10.79 -4.90
N VAL A 192 -8.24 9.92 -3.89
CA VAL A 192 -9.32 9.85 -2.91
C VAL A 192 -8.96 10.67 -1.67
N TYR A 193 -7.73 10.52 -1.17
CA TYR A 193 -7.18 11.31 -0.08
C TYR A 193 -5.66 11.30 -0.13
N VAL A 194 -5.05 12.24 0.60
CA VAL A 194 -3.62 12.35 0.83
C VAL A 194 -3.38 12.36 2.34
N LEU A 195 -2.52 11.47 2.85
CA LEU A 195 -2.01 11.57 4.21
C LEU A 195 -0.62 12.20 4.16
N ALA A 196 -0.47 13.41 4.69
CA ALA A 196 0.81 14.08 4.84
C ALA A 196 1.36 13.87 6.24
N ILE A 197 2.63 13.47 6.34
CA ILE A 197 3.33 13.23 7.61
C ILE A 197 4.65 14.01 7.60
N THR A 198 4.79 14.99 8.49
CA THR A 198 5.99 15.85 8.59
C THR A 198 6.52 15.93 10.02
N GLY A 199 7.68 16.54 10.21
CA GLY A 199 8.24 16.83 11.53
C GLY A 199 8.69 15.58 12.30
N ARG A 200 9.07 14.49 11.60
CA ARG A 200 9.50 13.24 12.25
C ARG A 200 10.76 13.41 13.11
N ALA A 201 11.61 14.38 12.79
CA ALA A 201 12.79 14.77 13.58
C ALA A 201 12.46 15.80 14.68
N THR A 202 11.25 16.35 14.70
CA THR A 202 10.83 17.43 15.61
C THR A 202 9.47 17.08 16.23
N ILE A 203 8.44 17.89 15.99
CA ILE A 203 7.07 17.62 16.42
C ILE A 203 6.36 16.94 15.24
N LEU A 204 6.04 15.66 15.43
CA LEU A 204 5.33 14.87 14.43
C LEU A 204 3.95 15.47 14.16
N ARG A 205 3.68 15.79 12.89
CA ARG A 205 2.38 16.30 12.43
C ARG A 205 1.82 15.37 11.36
N ARG A 206 0.51 15.18 11.39
CA ARG A 206 -0.22 14.37 10.41
C ARG A 206 -1.50 15.07 10.00
N GLY A 207 -1.81 15.01 8.72
CA GLY A 207 -3.05 15.57 8.18
C GLY A 207 -3.55 14.75 7.00
N PHE A 208 -4.86 14.52 6.98
CA PHE A 208 -5.56 14.00 5.82
C PHE A 208 -6.10 15.16 5.00
N TYR A 209 -5.90 15.11 3.70
CA TYR A 209 -6.36 16.11 2.75
C TYR A 209 -7.08 15.42 1.60
N ASP A 210 -7.99 16.13 0.95
CA ASP A 210 -8.57 15.70 -0.31
C ASP A 210 -7.63 16.00 -1.50
N ARG A 211 -8.13 15.77 -2.70
CA ARG A 211 -7.41 16.02 -3.95
C ARG A 211 -7.04 17.50 -4.16
N ASP A 212 -7.78 18.43 -3.58
CA ASP A 212 -7.60 19.87 -3.75
C ASP A 212 -6.91 20.51 -2.54
N TRP A 213 -6.23 19.68 -1.73
CA TRP A 213 -5.53 20.04 -0.50
C TRP A 213 -6.44 20.64 0.58
N GLN A 214 -7.73 20.31 0.60
CA GLN A 214 -8.62 20.69 1.69
C GLN A 214 -8.51 19.67 2.82
N ARG A 215 -8.37 20.16 4.06
CA ARG A 215 -8.21 19.31 5.24
C ARG A 215 -9.47 18.47 5.46
N LEU A 216 -9.28 17.17 5.64
CA LEU A 216 -10.31 16.22 6.03
C LEU A 216 -10.33 16.09 7.56
N ALA A 217 -11.53 16.13 8.14
CA ALA A 217 -11.74 15.99 9.58
C ALA A 217 -11.60 14.54 10.04
N ILE A 218 -10.36 14.03 10.05
CA ILE A 218 -10.01 12.66 10.45
C ILE A 218 -9.07 12.73 11.66
N ALA A 219 -9.49 12.14 12.77
CA ALA A 219 -8.69 11.95 13.96
C ALA A 219 -7.82 10.69 13.78
N GLU A 220 -6.51 10.84 13.62
CA GLU A 220 -5.59 9.69 13.53
C GLU A 220 -5.05 9.26 14.91
N SER A 221 -4.95 10.20 15.85
CA SER A 221 -4.49 10.03 17.24
C SER A 221 -4.63 11.35 18.00
N VAL A 222 -4.26 11.39 19.29
CA VAL A 222 -4.18 12.57 20.19
C VAL A 222 -3.15 13.62 19.71
N ASP A 223 -2.74 13.57 18.45
CA ASP A 223 -1.80 14.51 17.87
C ASP A 223 -2.54 15.82 17.59
N ASP A 224 -1.84 16.93 17.84
CA ASP A 224 -2.38 18.29 17.83
C ASP A 224 -3.05 18.62 16.48
N THR A 225 -4.38 18.55 16.46
CA THR A 225 -5.22 18.84 15.29
C THR A 225 -5.11 20.30 14.85
N SER A 226 -4.49 21.17 15.67
CA SER A 226 -4.28 22.59 15.36
C SER A 226 -3.12 22.87 14.42
N LEU A 227 -2.23 21.90 14.19
CA LEU A 227 -1.02 22.12 13.38
C LEU A 227 -1.28 21.78 11.90
N ASP A 228 -1.45 22.82 11.09
CA ASP A 228 -1.60 22.71 9.64
C ASP A 228 -0.27 22.30 8.97
N ILE A 229 -0.35 21.54 7.87
CA ILE A 229 0.81 21.16 7.05
C ILE A 229 0.69 21.97 5.75
N PRO A 230 1.69 22.81 5.43
CA PRO A 230 1.61 23.65 4.23
C PRO A 230 1.52 22.79 2.99
N ARG A 231 0.74 23.27 2.02
CA ARG A 231 0.64 22.66 0.69
C ARG A 231 2.02 22.69 0.02
N PRO A 232 2.56 21.55 -0.43
CA PRO A 232 3.83 21.57 -1.16
C PRO A 232 3.69 22.35 -2.47
N PRO A 233 4.68 23.19 -2.85
CA PRO A 233 4.70 23.86 -4.15
C PRO A 233 4.46 22.91 -5.32
N SER A 234 4.96 21.68 -5.22
CA SER A 234 4.83 20.66 -6.28
C SER A 234 3.52 19.87 -6.26
N PHE A 235 2.57 20.19 -5.37
CA PHE A 235 1.36 19.37 -5.13
C PHE A 235 0.57 19.05 -6.41
N SER A 236 0.37 20.04 -7.29
CA SER A 236 -0.37 19.80 -8.54
C SER A 236 0.30 18.75 -9.43
N ARG A 237 1.64 18.77 -9.50
CA ARG A 237 2.43 17.77 -10.22
C ARG A 237 2.40 16.42 -9.50
N MET A 238 2.45 16.41 -8.17
CA MET A 238 2.25 15.18 -7.39
C MET A 238 0.92 14.50 -7.74
N VAL A 239 -0.19 15.25 -7.78
CA VAL A 239 -1.52 14.74 -8.16
C VAL A 239 -1.51 14.16 -9.58
N GLU A 240 -0.98 14.91 -10.56
CA GLU A 240 -0.85 14.44 -11.95
C GLU A 240 -0.09 13.11 -12.03
N ALA A 241 1.07 13.02 -11.36
CA ALA A 241 1.88 11.82 -11.34
C ALA A 241 1.14 10.62 -10.75
N VAL A 242 0.55 10.76 -9.56
CA VAL A 242 -0.10 9.63 -8.89
C VAL A 242 -1.37 9.16 -9.60
N GLU A 243 -2.13 10.06 -10.23
CA GLU A 243 -3.29 9.71 -11.05
C GLU A 243 -2.86 8.94 -12.30
N ALA A 244 -1.80 9.37 -12.99
CA ALA A 244 -1.24 8.67 -14.14
C ALA A 244 -0.66 7.28 -13.79
N LEU A 245 0.02 7.16 -12.65
CA LEU A 245 0.55 5.90 -12.13
C LEU A 245 -0.56 4.94 -11.67
N GLY A 246 -1.65 5.48 -11.11
CA GLY A 246 -2.78 4.73 -10.59
C GLY A 246 -3.82 4.30 -11.64
N ALA A 247 -3.75 4.83 -12.86
CA ALA A 247 -4.81 4.68 -13.87
C ALA A 247 -5.22 3.23 -14.20
N ASP A 248 -4.29 2.27 -14.15
CA ASP A 248 -4.56 0.86 -14.52
C ASP A 248 -4.91 -0.05 -13.34
N PHE A 249 -5.12 0.55 -12.17
CA PHE A 249 -5.35 -0.15 -10.92
C PHE A 249 -6.61 0.38 -10.24
N ASP A 250 -7.36 -0.54 -9.66
CA ASP A 250 -8.59 -0.26 -8.91
C ASP A 250 -8.30 0.49 -7.60
N LEU A 251 -7.15 0.22 -6.96
CA LEU A 251 -6.64 0.99 -5.82
C LEU A 251 -5.13 0.84 -5.64
N LEU A 252 -4.41 1.96 -5.52
CA LEU A 252 -3.01 2.03 -5.11
C LEU A 252 -2.80 3.14 -4.10
N ARG A 253 -1.94 2.90 -3.10
CA ARG A 253 -1.29 3.97 -2.36
C ARG A 253 0.06 4.26 -3.01
N ILE A 254 0.35 5.54 -3.24
CA ILE A 254 1.58 6.01 -3.85
C ILE A 254 2.19 7.05 -2.91
N ASP A 255 3.41 6.79 -2.47
CA ASP A 255 4.13 7.67 -1.55
C ASP A 255 5.08 8.54 -2.35
N LEU A 256 4.97 9.84 -2.17
CA LEU A 256 5.86 10.84 -2.73
C LEU A 256 6.51 11.66 -1.61
N TYR A 257 7.69 12.19 -1.91
CA TYR A 257 8.36 13.24 -1.16
C TYR A 257 8.44 14.50 -2.03
N GLU A 258 8.91 15.60 -1.45
CA GLU A 258 9.31 16.80 -2.17
C GLU A 258 10.78 17.10 -1.88
N GLU A 259 11.55 17.46 -2.91
CA GLU A 259 12.89 18.00 -2.74
C GLU A 259 13.06 19.19 -3.69
N ARG A 260 13.38 20.37 -3.14
CA ARG A 260 13.59 21.62 -3.92
C ARG A 260 12.42 21.96 -4.86
N GLY A 261 11.19 21.71 -4.42
CA GLY A 261 9.98 21.98 -5.21
C GLY A 261 9.69 20.97 -6.33
N GLU A 262 10.38 19.83 -6.34
CA GLU A 262 10.17 18.73 -7.28
C GLU A 262 9.61 17.49 -6.57
N PRO A 263 8.61 16.80 -7.16
CA PRO A 263 8.13 15.52 -6.64
C PRO A 263 9.19 14.42 -6.77
N ILE A 264 9.37 13.64 -5.71
CA ILE A 264 10.26 12.47 -5.68
C ILE A 264 9.43 11.23 -5.35
N PHE A 265 9.48 10.20 -6.20
CA PHE A 265 8.82 8.93 -5.95
C PHE A 265 9.48 8.16 -4.80
N GLY A 266 8.64 7.70 -3.86
CA GLY A 266 9.05 6.88 -2.73
C GLY A 266 8.74 5.40 -2.93
N GLU A 267 7.47 5.01 -2.84
CA GLU A 267 7.05 3.61 -3.01
C GLU A 267 5.58 3.46 -3.42
N PHE A 268 5.24 2.29 -3.97
CA PHE A 268 3.86 1.84 -4.07
C PHE A 268 3.46 0.99 -2.86
N THR A 269 2.17 0.96 -2.56
CA THR A 269 1.57 -0.01 -1.65
C THR A 269 0.20 -0.44 -2.13
N VAL A 270 -0.01 -1.75 -2.25
CA VAL A 270 -1.29 -2.35 -2.65
C VAL A 270 -2.15 -2.81 -1.46
N TYR A 271 -1.56 -2.83 -0.25
CA TYR A 271 -2.21 -3.20 1.01
C TYR A 271 -2.05 -2.09 2.07
N PRO A 272 -2.62 -0.89 1.89
CA PRO A 272 -2.31 0.23 2.79
C PRO A 272 -2.70 -0.12 4.23
N ARG A 273 -1.75 0.09 5.16
CA ARG A 273 -1.87 -0.27 6.59
C ARG A 273 -2.30 -1.72 6.83
N SER A 274 -2.13 -2.61 5.85
CA SER A 274 -2.61 -3.99 5.91
C SER A 274 -4.13 -4.14 6.09
N GLY A 275 -4.92 -3.08 5.88
CA GLY A 275 -6.34 -3.07 6.27
C GLY A 275 -6.56 -3.04 7.79
N LEU A 276 -5.49 -2.80 8.57
CA LEU A 276 -5.48 -2.75 10.03
C LEU A 276 -5.29 -1.30 10.49
N PHE A 277 -6.21 -0.43 10.06
CA PHE A 277 -6.30 0.94 10.52
C PHE A 277 -7.76 1.34 10.68
N ARG A 278 -8.13 1.89 11.84
CA ARG A 278 -9.48 2.39 12.09
C ARG A 278 -9.49 3.89 11.85
N PHE A 279 -10.18 4.31 10.79
CA PHE A 279 -10.50 5.72 10.60
C PHE A 279 -11.45 6.22 11.68
N ASP A 280 -11.24 7.46 12.12
CA ASP A 280 -12.15 8.18 12.98
C ASP A 280 -12.43 9.54 12.33
N PRO A 281 -13.67 9.82 11.86
CA PRO A 281 -14.86 9.00 12.05
C PRO A 281 -14.88 7.73 11.18
N PRO A 282 -15.55 6.64 11.63
CA PRO A 282 -15.71 5.42 10.84
C PRO A 282 -16.41 5.61 9.48
N SER A 283 -17.16 6.70 9.31
CA SER A 283 -17.79 7.05 8.03
C SER A 283 -16.76 7.27 6.91
N PHE A 284 -15.53 7.65 7.24
CA PHE A 284 -14.48 7.82 6.24
C PHE A 284 -14.03 6.48 5.63
N ASP A 285 -14.02 5.38 6.41
CA ASP A 285 -13.74 4.02 5.89
C ASP A 285 -14.76 3.61 4.80
N LEU A 286 -16.03 4.04 4.95
CA LEU A 286 -17.06 3.87 3.93
C LEU A 286 -16.86 4.80 2.74
N ALA A 287 -16.59 6.09 2.98
CA ALA A 287 -16.37 7.06 1.90
C ALA A 287 -15.22 6.66 0.97
N VAL A 288 -14.11 6.14 1.52
CA VAL A 288 -13.00 5.59 0.72
C VAL A 288 -13.45 4.33 -0.03
N SER A 289 -14.23 3.46 0.63
CA SER A 289 -14.76 2.24 0.02
C SER A 289 -15.60 2.53 -1.22
N GLU A 290 -16.45 3.55 -1.18
CA GLU A 290 -17.34 3.94 -2.30
C GLU A 290 -16.57 4.40 -3.54
N ARG A 291 -15.32 4.87 -3.38
CA ARG A 291 -14.45 5.25 -4.49
C ARG A 291 -13.66 4.07 -5.06
N TRP A 292 -13.55 2.95 -4.33
CA TRP A 292 -12.84 1.76 -4.78
C TRP A 292 -13.81 0.69 -5.29
N ASP A 293 -13.96 0.60 -6.61
CA ASP A 293 -14.78 -0.43 -7.25
C ASP A 293 -14.00 -1.74 -7.42
N LEU A 294 -14.35 -2.76 -6.63
CA LEU A 294 -13.76 -4.09 -6.74
C LEU A 294 -14.10 -4.80 -8.05
N ALA A 295 -15.15 -4.40 -8.78
CA ALA A 295 -15.42 -4.95 -10.10
C ALA A 295 -14.30 -4.63 -11.11
N GLN A 296 -13.50 -3.59 -10.84
CA GLN A 296 -12.32 -3.21 -11.63
C GLN A 296 -11.03 -3.94 -11.20
N SER A 297 -11.05 -4.71 -10.10
CA SER A 297 -9.91 -5.53 -9.71
C SER A 297 -9.55 -6.54 -10.80
N ALA A 298 -8.29 -6.97 -10.88
CA ALA A 298 -7.88 -7.96 -11.88
C ALA A 298 -8.66 -9.27 -11.71
N TYR A 299 -8.85 -9.72 -10.46
CA TYR A 299 -9.62 -10.91 -10.13
C TYR A 299 -11.09 -10.87 -10.60
N MET A 300 -11.73 -9.70 -10.61
CA MET A 300 -13.13 -9.57 -11.04
C MET A 300 -13.28 -9.29 -12.53
N ARG A 301 -12.33 -8.57 -13.14
CA ARG A 301 -12.33 -8.33 -14.59
C ARG A 301 -12.05 -9.60 -15.38
N ASP A 302 -11.07 -10.40 -14.94
CA ASP A 302 -10.70 -11.67 -15.56
C ASP A 302 -10.69 -12.81 -14.53
N PRO A 303 -11.86 -13.40 -14.20
CA PRO A 303 -11.96 -14.40 -13.16
C PRO A 303 -11.16 -15.68 -13.48
N PRO A 304 -10.10 -16.02 -12.71
CA PRO A 304 -9.09 -17.01 -13.10
C PRO A 304 -9.55 -18.47 -12.97
N SER A 305 -10.78 -18.71 -12.51
CA SER A 305 -11.30 -20.06 -12.25
C SER A 305 -12.81 -20.13 -12.34
N HIS A 306 -13.35 -21.35 -12.44
CA HIS A 306 -14.80 -21.57 -12.33
C HIS A 306 -15.35 -21.03 -11.01
N PHE A 307 -14.63 -21.23 -9.90
CA PHE A 307 -15.00 -20.67 -8.60
C PHE A 307 -15.13 -19.14 -8.66
N ALA A 308 -14.11 -18.45 -9.21
CA ALA A 308 -14.12 -16.99 -9.32
C ALA A 308 -15.31 -16.48 -10.16
N ARG A 309 -15.64 -17.16 -11.26
CA ARG A 309 -16.82 -16.84 -12.08
C ARG A 309 -18.13 -17.00 -11.32
N CYS A 310 -18.30 -18.11 -10.60
CA CYS A 310 -19.48 -18.33 -9.76
C CYS A 310 -19.58 -17.29 -8.65
N TYR A 311 -18.46 -16.99 -7.98
CA TYR A 311 -18.42 -16.01 -6.91
C TYR A 311 -18.79 -14.60 -7.40
N LYS A 312 -18.26 -14.17 -8.55
CA LYS A 312 -18.66 -12.92 -9.21
C LYS A 312 -20.17 -12.90 -9.49
N ALA A 313 -20.72 -13.97 -10.06
CA ALA A 313 -22.16 -14.06 -10.35
C ALA A 313 -23.02 -13.96 -9.08
N VAL A 314 -22.60 -14.57 -7.97
CA VAL A 314 -23.29 -14.46 -6.68
C VAL A 314 -23.23 -13.02 -6.13
N LEU A 315 -22.09 -12.34 -6.23
CA LEU A 315 -21.96 -10.94 -5.83
C LEU A 315 -22.87 -10.02 -6.64
N THR A 316 -22.92 -10.21 -7.96
CA THR A 316 -23.83 -9.47 -8.86
C THR A 316 -25.29 -9.73 -8.49
N ALA A 317 -25.69 -11.01 -8.32
CA ALA A 317 -27.06 -11.37 -7.94
C ALA A 317 -27.48 -10.81 -6.58
N ALA A 318 -26.54 -10.65 -5.65
CA ALA A 318 -26.78 -10.04 -4.33
C ALA A 318 -26.81 -8.50 -4.36
N GLY A 319 -26.46 -7.86 -5.48
CA GLY A 319 -26.45 -6.41 -5.69
C GLY A 319 -25.15 -5.69 -5.29
N TYR A 320 -24.04 -6.42 -5.13
CA TYR A 320 -22.75 -5.82 -4.75
C TYR A 320 -21.95 -5.26 -5.93
N PHE A 321 -22.20 -5.76 -7.14
CA PHE A 321 -21.66 -5.19 -8.37
C PHE A 321 -22.80 -4.67 -9.22
N LYS A 322 -22.63 -3.45 -9.74
CA LYS A 322 -23.54 -2.92 -10.76
C LYS A 322 -23.36 -3.76 -12.05
N PRO A 323 -24.45 -4.03 -12.79
CA PRO A 323 -24.41 -4.85 -13.99
C PRO A 323 -23.51 -4.27 -15.08
#